data_AF-A0A7V4LEK2-F1
#
_entry.id   AF-A0A7V4LEK2-F1
#
_cell.length_a   1.000
_cell.length_b   1.000
_cell.length_c   1.000
_cell.angle_alpha   90.00
_cell.angle_beta   90.00
_cell.angle_gamma   90.00
#
_symmetry.space_group_name_H-M   'P 1'
#
loop_
_entity.id
_entity.type
_entity.pdbx_description
1 polymer ?
#
loop_
_entity_poly.entity_id
_entity_poly.type
_entity_poly.pdbx_seq_one_letter_code
_entity_poly.pdbx_strand_id
1 'polypeptide(L)'
;MARVSLVGVVVLSVWGIGLGSCQGGKEAAAKRNPEELGAEIGASYCKLMEELSAAVGSGAEVSAVAPRIEQLREKYVREMVELGRQREALAPNDRERCDGVARTRMMKVPDEQLQALDTAQEAIRAQDAGLAKRLEELRRVTRYANFDQLRAQLPDEAKRLGIQ
;
A
#
# COMPACT_ATOMS: atom_id res chain seq x y z
N MET A 1 -40.07 -36.05 33.98
CA MET A 1 -40.02 -36.61 35.36
C MET A 1 -38.93 -37.69 35.40
N ALA A 2 -38.11 -37.75 36.47
CA ALA A 2 -37.20 -38.87 36.84
C ALA A 2 -36.10 -39.28 35.81
N ARG A 3 -34.87 -39.71 36.15
CA ARG A 3 -34.00 -39.85 37.37
C ARG A 3 -32.55 -39.77 36.81
N VAL A 4 -31.55 -39.08 37.38
CA VAL A 4 -30.84 -39.20 38.68
C VAL A 4 -29.95 -40.45 38.82
N SER A 5 -28.68 -40.19 39.20
CA SER A 5 -27.55 -41.11 39.53
C SER A 5 -26.76 -41.69 38.33
N LEU A 6 -25.43 -41.95 38.39
CA LEU A 6 -24.44 -41.77 39.48
C LEU A 6 -22.99 -41.43 39.00
N VAL A 7 -22.17 -40.99 39.96
CA VAL A 7 -20.69 -40.81 40.10
C VAL A 7 -19.73 -41.73 39.33
N GLY A 8 -18.58 -41.15 38.91
CA GLY A 8 -17.31 -41.86 38.67
C GLY A 8 -16.11 -40.90 38.68
N VAL A 9 -15.35 -40.83 39.79
CA VAL A 9 -14.15 -39.98 39.94
C VAL A 9 -12.88 -40.80 39.78
N VAL A 10 -11.93 -40.36 38.94
CA VAL A 10 -10.49 -40.61 39.13
C VAL A 10 -9.72 -39.34 38.76
N VAL A 11 -8.94 -38.83 39.73
CA VAL A 11 -7.91 -37.81 39.50
C VAL A 11 -6.60 -38.54 39.22
N LEU A 12 -5.91 -38.19 38.14
CA LEU A 12 -4.49 -38.51 37.97
C LEU A 12 -3.72 -37.27 37.51
N SER A 13 -3.11 -36.60 38.47
CA SER A 13 -2.11 -35.56 38.26
C SER A 13 -0.82 -36.16 37.71
N VAL A 14 -0.41 -35.76 36.51
CA VAL A 14 0.95 -36.00 35.99
C VAL A 14 1.71 -34.68 36.01
N TRP A 15 2.59 -34.53 36.99
CA TRP A 15 3.71 -33.59 36.90
C TRP A 15 4.77 -34.21 35.99
N GLY A 16 4.85 -33.72 34.74
CA GLY A 16 5.87 -34.10 33.77
C GLY A 16 6.78 -32.92 33.46
N ILE A 17 7.91 -32.82 34.16
CA ILE A 17 8.97 -31.86 33.80
C ILE A 17 9.69 -32.41 32.56
N GLY A 18 9.40 -31.81 31.40
CA GLY A 18 10.15 -31.96 30.14
C GLY A 18 10.30 -30.58 29.53
N LEU A 19 11.38 -29.84 29.79
CA LEU A 19 12.64 -29.92 29.06
C LEU A 19 12.45 -29.86 27.52
N GLY A 20 12.65 -28.66 26.97
CA GLY A 20 13.05 -28.47 25.57
C GLY A 20 11.97 -28.65 24.51
N SER A 21 11.29 -27.55 24.17
CA SER A 21 11.46 -26.96 22.83
C SER A 21 10.81 -25.59 22.75
N CYS A 22 11.63 -24.56 22.61
CA CYS A 22 11.18 -23.27 22.06
C CYS A 22 10.96 -23.44 20.55
N GLN A 23 9.91 -24.18 20.16
CA GLN A 23 9.37 -24.08 18.80
C GLN A 23 8.62 -22.75 18.67
N GLY A 24 9.39 -21.67 18.73
CA GLY A 24 9.07 -20.43 18.05
C GLY A 24 9.10 -20.72 16.57
N GLY A 25 8.01 -21.31 16.07
CA GLY A 25 7.71 -21.37 14.66
C GLY A 25 7.63 -19.95 14.15
N LYS A 26 8.76 -19.42 13.67
CA LYS A 26 8.73 -18.43 12.61
C LYS A 26 8.08 -19.12 11.43
N GLU A 27 6.75 -19.02 11.39
CA GLU A 27 5.96 -19.27 10.21
C GLU A 27 6.59 -18.40 9.12
N ALA A 28 7.33 -19.04 8.23
CA ALA A 28 8.09 -18.36 7.20
C ALA A 28 7.05 -17.78 6.23
N ALA A 29 6.68 -16.51 6.46
CA ALA A 29 5.70 -15.79 5.67
C ALA A 29 5.95 -16.09 4.20
N ALA A 30 4.98 -16.74 3.55
CA ALA A 30 5.18 -17.38 2.26
C ALA A 30 5.80 -16.36 1.30
N LYS A 31 7.01 -16.64 0.82
CA LYS A 31 7.82 -15.66 0.09
C LYS A 31 7.04 -15.22 -1.14
N ARG A 32 6.50 -13.99 -1.10
CA ARG A 32 5.59 -13.48 -2.12
C ARG A 32 6.29 -13.46 -3.48
N ASN A 33 5.57 -13.85 -4.53
CA ASN A 33 6.08 -13.80 -5.89
C ASN A 33 6.40 -12.33 -6.27
N PRO A 34 7.64 -12.00 -6.68
CA PRO A 34 8.03 -10.62 -7.00
C PRO A 34 7.25 -10.02 -8.17
N GLU A 35 6.96 -10.82 -9.18
CA GLU A 35 6.21 -10.42 -10.36
C GLU A 35 4.73 -10.13 -10.04
N GLU A 36 4.11 -10.90 -9.15
CA GLU A 36 2.75 -10.67 -8.65
C GLU A 36 2.67 -9.38 -7.81
N LEU A 37 3.62 -9.18 -6.89
CA LEU A 37 3.66 -7.96 -6.07
C LEU A 37 3.90 -6.72 -6.93
N GLY A 38 4.82 -6.78 -7.90
CA GLY A 38 5.04 -5.72 -8.87
C GLY A 38 3.80 -5.43 -9.71
N ALA A 39 3.07 -6.48 -10.11
CA ALA A 39 1.81 -6.32 -10.83
C ALA A 39 0.72 -5.63 -9.99
N GLU A 40 0.64 -5.92 -8.69
CA GLU A 40 -0.30 -5.27 -7.77
C GLU A 40 0.04 -3.79 -7.53
N ILE A 41 1.31 -3.46 -7.26
CA ILE A 41 1.77 -2.06 -7.13
C ILE A 41 1.42 -1.26 -8.39
N GLY A 42 1.69 -1.83 -9.57
CA GLY A 42 1.35 -1.20 -10.84
C GLY A 42 -0.15 -1.06 -11.08
N ALA A 43 -0.96 -2.06 -10.72
CA ALA A 43 -2.42 -2.01 -10.85
C ALA A 43 -3.04 -0.97 -9.90
N SER A 44 -2.54 -0.89 -8.66
CA SER A 44 -2.93 0.12 -7.68
C SER A 44 -2.66 1.55 -8.19
N TYR A 45 -1.50 1.77 -8.83
CA TYR A 45 -1.22 3.05 -9.49
C TYR A 45 -2.19 3.36 -10.65
N CYS A 46 -2.47 2.40 -11.55
CA CYS A 46 -3.42 2.65 -12.63
C CYS A 46 -4.81 3.01 -12.10
N LYS A 47 -5.27 2.30 -11.06
CA LYS A 47 -6.55 2.58 -10.39
C LYS A 47 -6.59 3.95 -9.70
N LEU A 48 -5.48 4.39 -9.08
CA LEU A 48 -5.36 5.77 -8.62
C LEU A 48 -5.55 6.74 -9.78
N MET A 49 -4.87 6.54 -10.91
CA MET A 49 -4.97 7.46 -12.04
C MET A 49 -6.40 7.54 -12.57
N GLU A 50 -7.12 6.41 -12.68
CA GLU A 50 -8.55 6.36 -13.04
C GLU A 50 -9.43 7.17 -12.05
N GLU A 51 -9.31 6.89 -10.75
CA GLU A 51 -10.07 7.58 -9.71
C GLU A 51 -9.72 9.08 -9.62
N LEU A 52 -8.46 9.44 -9.90
CA LEU A 52 -7.96 10.81 -9.92
C LEU A 52 -8.50 11.58 -11.12
N SER A 53 -8.50 10.99 -12.32
CA SER A 53 -9.13 11.56 -13.53
C SER A 53 -10.64 11.77 -13.34
N ALA A 54 -11.32 10.85 -12.66
CA ALA A 54 -12.73 11.02 -12.28
C ALA A 54 -12.92 12.12 -11.22
N ALA A 55 -11.97 12.29 -10.29
CA ALA A 55 -12.03 13.32 -9.26
C ALA A 55 -11.86 14.74 -9.82
N VAL A 56 -10.97 14.94 -10.81
CA VAL A 56 -10.65 16.23 -11.44
C VAL A 56 -11.35 16.46 -12.80
N GLY A 57 -12.36 15.65 -13.12
CA GLY A 57 -13.03 15.65 -14.43
C GLY A 57 -13.59 17.01 -14.85
N SER A 58 -13.79 17.18 -16.16
CA SER A 58 -14.18 18.46 -16.79
C SER A 58 -15.32 19.17 -16.06
N GLY A 59 -15.06 20.42 -15.63
CA GLY A 59 -16.04 21.26 -14.91
C GLY A 59 -16.12 21.02 -13.39
N ALA A 60 -15.24 20.22 -12.79
CA ALA A 60 -15.18 20.09 -11.33
C ALA A 60 -14.63 21.36 -10.66
N GLU A 61 -15.44 21.98 -9.80
CA GLU A 61 -15.03 23.11 -8.95
C GLU A 61 -13.85 22.74 -8.04
N VAL A 62 -12.84 23.61 -7.96
CA VAL A 62 -11.59 23.36 -7.20
C VAL A 62 -11.87 23.03 -5.72
N SER A 63 -12.88 23.68 -5.13
CA SER A 63 -13.34 23.42 -3.76
C SER A 63 -13.93 22.02 -3.55
N ALA A 64 -14.51 21.42 -4.59
CA ALA A 64 -15.02 20.04 -4.58
C ALA A 64 -13.93 19.00 -4.92
N VAL A 65 -12.90 19.40 -5.67
CA VAL A 65 -11.73 18.56 -5.99
C VAL A 65 -10.85 18.34 -4.75
N ALA A 66 -10.60 19.38 -3.95
CA ALA A 66 -9.70 19.32 -2.80
C ALA A 66 -9.93 18.14 -1.82
N PRO A 67 -11.15 17.89 -1.29
CA PRO A 67 -11.38 16.77 -0.38
C PRO A 67 -11.22 15.40 -1.04
N ARG A 68 -11.47 15.30 -2.36
CA ARG A 68 -11.27 14.04 -3.11
C ARG A 68 -9.79 13.71 -3.24
N ILE A 69 -8.94 14.70 -3.54
CA ILE A 69 -7.49 14.51 -3.64
C ILE A 69 -6.91 14.04 -2.30
N GLU A 70 -7.37 14.58 -1.16
CA GLU A 70 -6.92 14.10 0.15
C GLU A 70 -7.37 12.66 0.45
N GLN A 71 -8.62 12.30 0.17
CA GLN A 71 -9.13 10.93 0.35
C GLN A 71 -8.34 9.92 -0.49
N LEU A 72 -8.05 10.25 -1.75
CA LEU A 72 -7.21 9.42 -2.62
C LEU A 72 -5.77 9.33 -2.09
N ARG A 73 -5.19 10.44 -1.61
CA ARG A 73 -3.86 10.45 -1.01
C ARG A 73 -3.77 9.54 0.21
N GLU A 74 -4.68 9.64 1.17
CA GLU A 74 -4.68 8.80 2.36
C GLU A 74 -4.86 7.31 2.05
N LYS A 75 -5.74 6.99 1.08
CA LYS A 75 -5.96 5.62 0.60
C LYS A 75 -4.70 5.04 -0.03
N TYR A 76 -4.19 5.67 -1.09
CA TYR A 76 -3.09 5.09 -1.87
C TYR A 76 -1.72 5.21 -1.18
N VAL A 77 -1.48 6.20 -0.30
CA VAL A 77 -0.28 6.18 0.55
C VAL A 77 -0.30 4.98 1.49
N ARG A 78 -1.43 4.68 2.14
CA ARG A 78 -1.57 3.50 3.01
C ARG A 78 -1.36 2.20 2.24
N GLU A 79 -1.98 2.08 1.07
CA GLU A 79 -1.88 0.90 0.20
C GLU A 79 -0.44 0.69 -0.29
N MET A 80 0.20 1.74 -0.82
CA MET A 80 1.58 1.68 -1.30
C MET A 80 2.60 1.41 -0.19
N VAL A 81 2.41 1.95 1.02
CA VAL A 81 3.28 1.63 2.18
C VAL A 81 3.18 0.14 2.53
N GLU A 82 1.98 -0.45 2.49
CA GLU A 82 1.81 -1.86 2.83
C GLU A 82 2.42 -2.79 1.77
N LEU A 83 2.21 -2.48 0.48
CA LEU A 83 2.90 -3.16 -0.62
C LEU A 83 4.43 -2.96 -0.54
N GLY A 84 4.87 -1.78 -0.11
CA GLY A 84 6.28 -1.46 0.11
C GLY A 84 6.93 -2.30 1.21
N ARG A 85 6.24 -2.57 2.33
CA ARG A 85 6.75 -3.51 3.35
C ARG A 85 6.98 -4.90 2.78
N GLN A 86 6.07 -5.35 1.91
CA GLN A 86 6.18 -6.66 1.26
C GLN A 86 7.30 -6.67 0.21
N ARG A 87 7.55 -5.55 -0.49
CA ARG A 87 8.72 -5.36 -1.36
C ARG A 87 10.00 -5.44 -0.54
N GLU A 88 10.07 -4.76 0.60
CA GLU A 88 11.26 -4.81 1.48
C GLU A 88 11.53 -6.20 2.06
N ALA A 89 10.53 -7.08 2.17
CA ALA A 89 10.75 -8.48 2.55
C ALA A 89 11.40 -9.33 1.43
N LEU A 90 11.44 -8.85 0.18
CA LEU A 90 12.11 -9.53 -0.93
C LEU A 90 13.64 -9.35 -0.88
N ALA A 91 14.36 -10.31 -1.45
CA ALA A 91 15.80 -10.18 -1.69
C ALA A 91 16.10 -9.09 -2.72
N PRO A 92 17.29 -8.44 -2.73
CA PRO A 92 17.57 -7.30 -3.60
C PRO A 92 17.21 -7.50 -5.09
N ASN A 93 17.65 -8.61 -5.70
CA ASN A 93 17.36 -8.93 -7.10
C ASN A 93 15.85 -9.14 -7.37
N ASP A 94 15.11 -9.62 -6.37
CA ASP A 94 13.66 -9.81 -6.46
C ASP A 94 12.93 -8.45 -6.36
N ARG A 95 13.44 -7.51 -5.55
CA ARG A 95 12.92 -6.12 -5.48
C ARG A 95 13.05 -5.42 -6.83
N GLU A 96 14.20 -5.54 -7.49
CA GLU A 96 14.42 -4.96 -8.83
C GLU A 96 13.44 -5.54 -9.86
N ARG A 97 13.15 -6.85 -9.78
CA ARG A 97 12.16 -7.48 -10.66
C ARG A 97 10.74 -6.99 -10.38
N CYS A 98 10.37 -6.89 -9.10
CA CYS A 98 9.10 -6.30 -8.65
C CYS A 98 8.93 -4.86 -9.20
N ASP A 99 9.94 -4.01 -9.02
CA ASP A 99 9.97 -2.63 -9.51
C ASP A 99 9.86 -2.55 -11.06
N GLY A 100 10.50 -3.49 -11.77
CA GLY A 100 10.41 -3.62 -13.23
C GLY A 100 9.01 -3.96 -13.73
N VAL A 101 8.34 -4.93 -13.08
CA VAL A 101 6.95 -5.30 -13.42
C VAL A 101 5.98 -4.16 -13.07
N ALA A 102 6.15 -3.51 -11.92
CA ALA A 102 5.36 -2.34 -11.53
C ALA A 102 5.46 -1.23 -12.59
N ARG A 103 6.69 -0.85 -13.00
CA ARG A 103 6.92 0.13 -14.06
C ARG A 103 6.26 -0.25 -15.39
N THR A 104 6.35 -1.52 -15.79
CA THR A 104 5.71 -2.04 -17.00
C THR A 104 4.19 -1.97 -16.96
N ARG A 105 3.58 -2.06 -15.77
CA ARG A 105 2.14 -1.85 -15.57
C ARG A 105 1.77 -0.36 -15.57
N MET A 106 2.56 0.49 -14.92
CA MET A 106 2.34 1.95 -14.90
C MET A 106 2.33 2.57 -16.31
N MET A 107 3.13 2.05 -17.24
CA MET A 107 3.13 2.45 -18.66
C MET A 107 1.85 2.08 -19.43
N LYS A 108 0.83 1.49 -18.79
CA LYS A 108 -0.47 1.18 -19.39
C LYS A 108 -1.54 2.24 -19.13
N VAL A 109 -1.23 3.30 -18.36
CA VAL A 109 -2.11 4.47 -18.25
C VAL A 109 -2.12 5.18 -19.60
N PRO A 110 -3.27 5.41 -20.25
CA PRO A 110 -3.34 6.06 -21.56
C PRO A 110 -2.77 7.47 -21.57
N ASP A 111 -2.11 7.86 -22.67
CA ASP A 111 -1.51 9.19 -22.83
C ASP A 111 -2.58 10.30 -22.77
N GLU A 112 -3.78 10.06 -23.29
CA GLU A 112 -4.91 10.99 -23.23
C GLU A 112 -5.35 11.24 -21.77
N GLN A 113 -5.24 10.21 -20.92
CA GLN A 113 -5.55 10.33 -19.50
C GLN A 113 -4.48 11.15 -18.76
N LEU A 114 -3.21 10.98 -19.12
CA LEU A 114 -2.11 11.79 -18.59
C LEU A 114 -2.26 13.26 -18.99
N GLN A 115 -2.54 13.53 -20.27
CA GLN A 115 -2.77 14.89 -20.80
C GLN A 115 -3.98 15.58 -20.14
N ALA A 116 -5.07 14.83 -19.90
CA ALA A 116 -6.23 15.36 -19.18
C ALA A 116 -5.90 15.74 -17.72
N LEU A 117 -5.08 14.93 -17.04
CA LEU A 117 -4.59 15.24 -15.69
C LEU A 117 -3.62 16.43 -15.67
N ASP A 118 -2.76 16.59 -16.67
CA ASP A 118 -1.87 17.75 -16.81
C ASP A 118 -2.68 19.04 -17.01
N THR A 119 -3.66 19.01 -17.93
CA THR A 119 -4.58 20.14 -18.19
C THR A 119 -5.36 20.53 -16.93
N ALA A 120 -5.90 19.54 -16.20
CA ALA A 120 -6.60 19.78 -14.94
C ALA A 120 -5.66 20.34 -13.85
N GLN A 121 -4.42 19.85 -13.77
CA GLN A 121 -3.42 20.35 -12.82
C GLN A 121 -3.04 21.81 -13.11
N GLU A 122 -2.98 22.23 -14.37
CA GLU A 122 -2.78 23.63 -14.76
C GLU A 122 -3.97 24.52 -14.39
N ALA A 123 -5.20 24.07 -14.70
CA ALA A 123 -6.43 24.80 -14.35
C ALA A 123 -6.62 24.94 -12.83
N ILE A 124 -6.24 23.92 -12.05
CA ILE A 124 -6.19 23.98 -10.59
C ILE A 124 -5.08 24.93 -10.13
N ARG A 125 -3.87 24.88 -10.72
CA ARG A 125 -2.72 25.71 -10.31
C ARG A 125 -3.01 27.21 -10.42
N ALA A 126 -3.81 27.63 -11.39
CA ALA A 126 -4.24 29.02 -11.55
C ALA A 126 -5.15 29.54 -10.41
N GLN A 127 -5.76 28.64 -9.64
CA GLN A 127 -6.73 28.95 -8.57
C GLN A 127 -6.20 28.58 -7.18
N ASP A 128 -5.58 27.40 -7.05
CA ASP A 128 -4.93 26.89 -5.86
C ASP A 128 -3.64 26.12 -6.25
N ALA A 129 -2.51 26.83 -6.21
CA ALA A 129 -1.19 26.25 -6.44
C ALA A 129 -0.80 25.19 -5.39
N GLY A 130 -1.36 25.27 -4.18
CA GLY A 130 -1.16 24.29 -3.12
C GLY A 130 -1.83 22.96 -3.47
N LEU A 131 -3.08 22.99 -3.94
CA LEU A 131 -3.79 21.80 -4.39
C LEU A 131 -3.14 21.19 -5.65
N ALA A 132 -2.72 22.01 -6.62
CA ALA A 132 -2.00 21.52 -7.80
C ALA A 132 -0.68 20.81 -7.43
N LYS A 133 0.04 21.27 -6.40
CA LYS A 133 1.22 20.58 -5.88
C LYS A 133 0.86 19.23 -5.26
N ARG A 134 -0.22 19.15 -4.47
CA ARG A 134 -0.69 17.89 -3.87
C ARG A 134 -1.13 16.87 -4.93
N LEU A 135 -1.74 17.33 -6.02
CA LEU A 135 -2.07 16.52 -7.19
C LEU A 135 -0.79 15.93 -7.84
N GLU A 136 0.25 16.74 -8.03
CA GLU A 136 1.55 16.32 -8.56
C GLU A 136 2.28 15.33 -7.64
N GLU A 137 2.20 15.53 -6.32
CA GLU A 137 2.73 14.60 -5.31
C GLU A 137 1.98 13.26 -5.32
N LEU A 138 0.64 13.28 -5.43
CA LEU A 138 -0.20 12.08 -5.52
C LEU A 138 0.08 11.27 -6.79
N ARG A 139 0.30 11.93 -7.94
CA ARG A 139 0.74 11.24 -9.18
C ARG A 139 2.10 10.53 -9.05
N ARG A 140 2.85 10.73 -7.96
CA ARG A 140 4.10 10.04 -7.65
C ARG A 140 3.96 9.04 -6.49
N VAL A 141 2.75 8.61 -6.12
CA VAL A 141 2.49 7.76 -4.93
C VAL A 141 3.28 6.45 -4.90
N THR A 142 3.71 5.91 -6.04
CA THR A 142 4.50 4.66 -6.07
C THR A 142 5.85 4.78 -5.36
N ARG A 143 6.35 6.01 -5.08
CA ARG A 143 7.50 6.20 -4.18
C ARG A 143 7.25 5.63 -2.78
N TYR A 144 6.00 5.58 -2.32
CA TYR A 144 5.66 5.01 -1.01
C TYR A 144 5.75 3.47 -1.00
N ALA A 145 5.86 2.81 -2.16
CA ALA A 145 6.15 1.38 -2.27
C ALA A 145 7.66 1.08 -2.42
N ASN A 146 8.51 2.07 -2.68
CA ASN A 146 9.97 1.93 -2.78
C ASN A 146 10.62 2.74 -1.65
N PHE A 147 10.95 2.07 -0.54
CA PHE A 147 11.41 2.76 0.67
C PHE A 147 12.78 3.43 0.51
N ASP A 148 13.64 2.92 -0.37
CA ASP A 148 14.90 3.57 -0.74
C ASP A 148 14.65 4.93 -1.39
N GLN A 149 13.73 4.97 -2.36
CA GLN A 149 13.29 6.20 -3.01
C GLN A 149 12.58 7.14 -2.02
N LEU A 150 11.74 6.62 -1.13
CA LEU A 150 11.05 7.44 -0.12
C LEU A 150 12.03 8.09 0.85
N ARG A 151 12.99 7.34 1.40
CA ARG A 151 14.06 7.86 2.27
C ARG A 151 14.89 8.93 1.57
N ALA A 152 15.24 8.70 0.30
CA ALA A 152 16.05 9.65 -0.48
C ALA A 152 15.30 10.94 -0.87
N GLN A 153 13.97 10.87 -1.07
CA GLN A 153 13.19 11.99 -1.63
C GLN A 153 12.30 12.71 -0.59
N LEU A 154 11.93 12.04 0.50
CA LEU A 154 11.07 12.55 1.58
C LEU A 154 11.48 11.92 2.95
N PRO A 155 12.67 12.21 3.49
CA PRO A 155 13.19 11.54 4.69
C PRO A 155 12.30 11.72 5.94
N ASP A 156 11.72 12.91 6.14
CA ASP A 156 10.80 13.17 7.26
C ASP A 156 9.50 12.37 7.16
N GLU A 157 9.01 12.13 5.93
CA GLU A 157 7.81 11.35 5.66
C GLU A 157 8.08 9.85 5.86
N ALA A 158 9.24 9.35 5.42
CA ALA A 158 9.70 8.00 5.73
C ALA A 158 9.74 7.79 7.26
N LYS A 159 10.38 8.71 7.99
CA LYS A 159 10.43 8.70 9.45
C LYS A 159 9.03 8.73 10.09
N ARG A 160 8.11 9.57 9.60
CA ARG A 160 6.71 9.64 10.06
C ARG A 160 5.97 8.31 9.88
N LEU A 161 6.30 7.56 8.84
CA LEU A 161 5.71 6.26 8.50
C LEU A 161 6.40 5.06 9.18
N GLY A 162 7.43 5.30 9.99
CA GLY A 162 8.22 4.24 10.64
C GLY A 162 9.18 3.51 9.70
N ILE A 163 9.53 4.13 8.57
CA ILE A 163 10.45 3.61 7.56
C ILE A 163 11.83 4.20 7.87
N GLN A 164 12.74 3.36 8.35
CA GLN A 164 14.14 3.67 8.67
C GLN A 164 15.07 3.12 7.58
#